data_AF-A2DVS3-F1
#
_entry.id   AF-A2DVS3-F1
#
_cell.length_a   1.000
_cell.length_b   1.000
_cell.length_c   1.000
_cell.angle_alpha   90.00
_cell.angle_beta   90.00
_cell.angle_gamma   90.00
#
_symmetry.space_group_name_H-M   'P 1'
#
loop_
_entity.id
_entity.type
_entity.pdbx_description
1 polymer ?
#
loop_
_entity_poly.entity_id
_entity_poly.type
_entity_poly.pdbx_seq_one_letter_code
_entity_poly.pdbx_strand_id
1 'polypeptide(L)'
;MFSKITSQDQVTHRPLTGILVLDQEYFDDFQNGFSTPTFNNYYYQKFLALTFRIMGIDNTVFDQYHPYNSNEPYDSNGNTCTVTNQYNKTFKYLKTPFSQIFFANHYRSERANHDHSDCYGIELDDFSERDDFLDATQSFSSPASRVYYSDINAYANFYIIASDRIRASLNKRITDVTTAMLRDSGFYKINISKAYPLIWGNPETGVAFDDFSTGSPRSWPPDLYYITSNSQSPLVPSFDFKMRLLSINLPSSIPTCPRNESTSFCYAQQWYQGPLKDGMNIDLYNLAFDYIGCPKVCLAQT
;
A
#
# COMPACT_ATOMS: atom_id res chain seq x y z
N MET A 1 -10.56 -5.83 11.83
CA MET A 1 -9.41 -5.67 12.77
C MET A 1 -8.85 -4.27 12.58
N PHE A 2 -8.55 -3.55 13.65
CA PHE A 2 -7.84 -2.28 13.59
C PHE A 2 -6.84 -2.15 14.74
N SER A 3 -5.92 -1.20 14.62
CA SER A 3 -4.94 -0.87 15.64
C SER A 3 -4.80 0.63 15.80
N LYS A 4 -4.53 1.09 17.01
CA LYS A 4 -4.35 2.52 17.29
C LYS A 4 -3.35 2.72 18.42
N ILE A 5 -2.45 3.69 18.26
CA ILE A 5 -1.60 4.19 19.34
C ILE A 5 -2.48 5.02 20.28
N THR A 6 -2.50 4.68 21.57
CA THR A 6 -3.34 5.34 22.57
C THR A 6 -2.57 6.27 23.49
N SER A 7 -1.26 6.06 23.65
CA SER A 7 -0.40 6.99 24.36
C SER A 7 1.03 6.96 23.84
N GLN A 8 1.70 8.09 24.01
CA GLN A 8 3.11 8.28 23.66
C GLN A 8 3.83 8.90 24.86
N ASP A 9 5.12 8.64 24.96
CA ASP A 9 5.99 9.33 25.90
C ASP A 9 6.12 10.81 25.50
N GLN A 10 6.01 11.72 26.47
CA GLN A 10 5.95 13.16 26.17
C GLN A 10 7.29 13.73 25.68
N VAL A 11 8.40 13.09 26.02
CA VAL A 11 9.76 13.60 25.74
C VAL A 11 10.36 12.94 24.51
N THR A 12 10.19 11.62 24.40
CA THR A 12 10.74 10.80 23.31
C THR A 12 9.75 10.52 22.21
N HIS A 13 8.47 10.87 22.38
CA HIS A 13 7.38 10.61 21.43
C HIS A 13 7.17 9.12 21.09
N ARG A 14 7.84 8.22 21.81
CA ARG A 14 7.76 6.77 21.62
C ARG A 14 6.37 6.27 22.00
N PRO A 15 5.74 5.41 21.19
CA PRO A 15 4.51 4.74 21.59
C PRO A 15 4.70 3.96 22.89
N LEU A 16 3.86 4.24 23.89
CA LEU A 16 3.87 3.55 25.19
C LEU A 16 2.76 2.51 25.25
N THR A 17 1.58 2.85 24.75
CA THR A 17 0.43 1.95 24.70
C THR A 17 -0.28 2.08 23.37
N GLY A 18 -0.83 0.96 22.90
CA GLY A 18 -1.81 0.94 21.82
C GLY A 18 -2.81 -0.17 22.02
N ILE A 19 -3.89 -0.07 21.27
CA ILE A 19 -4.97 -1.05 21.25
C ILE A 19 -4.95 -1.77 19.92
N LEU A 20 -5.19 -3.08 19.97
CA LEU A 20 -5.40 -3.92 18.82
C LEU A 20 -6.76 -4.59 19.00
N VAL A 21 -7.70 -4.27 18.11
CA VAL A 21 -9.05 -4.84 18.14
C VAL A 21 -9.15 -5.89 17.06
N LEU A 22 -9.40 -7.12 17.51
CA LEU A 22 -9.63 -8.29 16.68
C LEU A 22 -11.13 -8.60 16.70
N ASP A 23 -11.70 -8.84 15.53
CA ASP A 23 -13.05 -9.38 15.45
C ASP A 23 -13.01 -10.87 15.81
N GLN A 24 -13.92 -11.30 16.66
CA GLN A 24 -14.00 -12.69 17.09
C GLN A 24 -14.41 -13.62 15.95
N GLU A 25 -15.20 -13.14 14.97
CA GLU A 25 -15.59 -13.91 13.79
C GLU A 25 -14.34 -14.43 13.02
N TYR A 26 -13.23 -13.67 13.07
CA TYR A 26 -11.96 -14.10 12.49
C TYR A 26 -11.28 -15.27 13.23
N PHE A 27 -11.52 -15.42 14.53
CA PHE A 27 -10.98 -16.54 15.32
C PHE A 27 -11.83 -17.81 15.18
N ASP A 28 -13.14 -17.67 15.00
CA ASP A 28 -14.03 -18.81 14.81
C ASP A 28 -13.72 -19.53 13.48
N ASP A 29 -13.31 -18.79 12.44
CA ASP A 29 -12.75 -19.35 11.20
C ASP A 29 -11.45 -20.16 11.42
N PHE A 30 -10.62 -19.77 12.37
CA PHE A 30 -9.37 -20.46 12.73
C PHE A 30 -9.64 -21.80 13.42
N GLN A 31 -10.66 -21.85 14.29
CA GLN A 31 -11.03 -23.06 15.03
C GLN A 31 -11.82 -24.06 14.17
N ASN A 32 -12.65 -23.58 13.24
CA ASN A 32 -13.58 -24.42 12.45
C ASN A 32 -12.97 -25.11 11.21
N GLY A 33 -11.64 -25.19 11.11
CA GLY A 33 -10.99 -26.16 10.21
C GLY A 33 -10.56 -25.65 8.83
N PHE A 34 -10.41 -24.33 8.60
CA PHE A 34 -9.64 -23.81 7.45
C PHE A 34 -8.12 -23.95 7.64
N SER A 35 -7.71 -25.14 8.12
CA SER A 35 -6.39 -25.58 8.54
C SER A 35 -5.36 -25.71 7.41
N THR A 36 -5.46 -24.90 6.36
CA THR A 36 -4.37 -24.77 5.40
C THR A 36 -3.32 -23.82 5.98
N PRO A 37 -2.01 -24.16 5.94
CA PRO A 37 -0.93 -23.27 6.39
C PRO A 37 -1.05 -21.84 5.83
N THR A 38 -1.61 -21.74 4.62
CA THR A 38 -1.93 -20.55 3.85
C THR A 38 -2.85 -19.55 4.60
N PHE A 39 -3.88 -20.06 5.29
CA PHE A 39 -4.90 -19.24 5.98
C PHE A 39 -4.38 -18.72 7.33
N ASN A 40 -3.68 -19.57 8.08
CA ASN A 40 -3.03 -19.20 9.35
C ASN A 40 -1.97 -18.10 9.13
N ASN A 41 -1.27 -18.15 7.99
CA ASN A 41 -0.26 -17.15 7.64
C ASN A 41 -0.87 -15.76 7.43
N TYR A 42 -2.05 -15.64 6.81
CA TYR A 42 -2.70 -14.34 6.60
C TYR A 42 -3.00 -13.61 7.91
N TYR A 43 -3.65 -14.29 8.87
CA TYR A 43 -4.03 -13.66 10.13
C TYR A 43 -2.83 -13.31 10.99
N TYR A 44 -1.84 -14.21 11.03
CA TYR A 44 -0.58 -13.94 11.68
C TYR A 44 0.11 -12.70 11.08
N GLN A 45 0.18 -12.62 9.76
CA GLN A 45 0.76 -11.47 9.07
C GLN A 45 -0.02 -10.18 9.32
N LYS A 46 -1.37 -10.23 9.32
CA LYS A 46 -2.21 -9.07 9.59
C LYS A 46 -2.07 -8.59 11.04
N PHE A 47 -2.03 -9.52 12.00
CA PHE A 47 -1.74 -9.21 13.40
C PHE A 47 -0.36 -8.56 13.54
N LEU A 48 0.64 -9.10 12.87
CA LEU A 48 2.00 -8.57 12.88
C LEU A 48 2.07 -7.16 12.26
N ALA A 49 1.41 -6.93 11.12
CA ALA A 49 1.31 -5.62 10.50
C ALA A 49 0.65 -4.58 11.43
N LEU A 50 -0.49 -4.93 12.04
CA LEU A 50 -1.18 -4.08 13.02
C LEU A 50 -0.33 -3.83 14.27
N THR A 51 0.51 -4.79 14.66
CA THR A 51 1.47 -4.62 15.76
C THR A 51 2.52 -3.56 15.38
N PHE A 52 3.08 -3.62 14.18
CA PHE A 52 4.04 -2.60 13.72
C PHE A 52 3.44 -1.19 13.67
N ARG A 53 2.13 -1.08 13.39
CA ARG A 53 1.44 0.21 13.48
C ARG A 53 1.44 0.77 14.89
N ILE A 54 1.10 -0.04 15.89
CA ILE A 54 1.15 0.35 17.31
C ILE A 54 2.58 0.69 17.74
N MET A 55 3.57 0.01 17.15
CA MET A 55 4.98 0.29 17.40
C MET A 55 5.45 1.60 16.75
N GLY A 56 4.64 2.25 15.92
CA GLY A 56 4.95 3.58 15.41
C GLY A 56 4.95 3.70 13.89
N ILE A 57 4.58 2.66 13.13
CA ILE A 57 4.25 2.81 11.70
C ILE A 57 2.81 3.34 11.58
N ASP A 58 2.60 4.60 11.91
CA ASP A 58 1.29 5.22 11.83
C ASP A 58 1.42 6.72 11.57
N ASN A 59 0.49 7.27 10.78
CA ASN A 59 0.53 8.68 10.37
C ASN A 59 0.52 9.65 11.57
N THR A 60 -0.02 9.23 12.72
CA THR A 60 -0.11 10.06 13.94
C THR A 60 1.23 10.34 14.59
N VAL A 61 2.30 9.63 14.21
CA VAL A 61 3.65 9.77 14.79
C VAL A 61 4.74 10.07 13.77
N PHE A 62 4.44 10.11 12.48
CA PHE A 62 5.48 10.31 11.46
C PHE A 62 6.23 11.63 11.63
N ASP A 63 5.55 12.72 11.96
CA ASP A 63 6.19 14.03 12.18
C ASP A 63 7.05 14.08 13.46
N GLN A 64 6.98 13.05 14.30
CA GLN A 64 7.82 12.90 15.50
C GLN A 64 9.04 12.00 15.25
N TYR A 65 9.16 11.39 14.06
CA TYR A 65 10.31 10.55 13.74
C TYR A 65 11.62 11.33 13.84
N HIS A 66 12.60 10.72 14.51
CA HIS A 66 13.82 11.37 14.94
C HIS A 66 15.02 10.39 14.88
N PRO A 67 16.28 10.89 14.88
CA PRO A 67 17.44 10.03 15.05
C PRO A 67 17.37 9.24 16.36
N TYR A 68 17.86 7.99 16.39
CA TYR A 68 17.80 7.14 17.59
C TYR A 68 18.37 7.77 18.88
N ASN A 69 19.36 8.64 18.74
CA ASN A 69 20.09 9.31 19.82
C ASN A 69 19.63 10.77 20.07
N SER A 70 18.53 11.18 19.47
CA SER A 70 17.90 12.49 19.64
C SER A 70 16.41 12.30 19.88
N ASN A 71 15.72 13.32 20.40
CA ASN A 71 14.25 13.38 20.36
C ASN A 71 13.77 14.48 19.41
N GLU A 72 14.68 15.27 18.83
CA GLU A 72 14.37 16.27 17.83
C GLU A 72 14.01 15.59 16.51
N PRO A 73 12.83 15.87 15.92
CA PRO A 73 12.42 15.31 14.64
C PRO A 73 13.43 15.58 13.52
N TYR A 74 13.47 14.72 12.50
CA TYR A 74 14.36 14.94 11.35
C TYR A 74 14.06 16.23 10.59
N ASP A 75 12.78 16.61 10.48
CA ASP A 75 12.34 17.86 9.86
C ASP A 75 11.29 18.55 10.75
N SER A 76 11.60 19.77 11.19
CA SER A 76 10.70 20.59 12.00
C SER A 76 9.41 20.99 11.26
N ASN A 77 9.41 20.93 9.94
CA ASN A 77 8.24 21.21 9.09
C ASN A 77 7.42 19.95 8.77
N GLY A 78 7.76 18.82 9.38
CA GLY A 78 7.09 17.54 9.16
C GLY A 78 7.89 16.60 8.27
N ASN A 79 7.75 15.31 8.56
CA ASN A 79 8.52 14.22 7.95
C ASN A 79 7.81 13.61 6.74
N THR A 80 6.64 14.14 6.38
CA THR A 80 5.92 13.77 5.16
C THR A 80 5.89 14.91 4.16
N CYS A 81 5.67 14.60 2.89
CA CYS A 81 5.52 15.60 1.85
C CYS A 81 4.57 15.08 0.77
N THR A 82 4.07 15.98 -0.06
CA THR A 82 3.13 15.66 -1.13
C THR A 82 3.65 16.23 -2.45
N VAL A 83 3.56 15.45 -3.51
CA VAL A 83 3.91 15.87 -4.87
C VAL A 83 2.83 15.39 -5.84
N THR A 84 2.48 16.25 -6.78
CA THR A 84 1.56 15.90 -7.88
C THR A 84 2.38 15.82 -9.16
N ASN A 85 2.25 14.71 -9.90
CA ASN A 85 2.95 14.57 -11.18
C ASN A 85 2.22 15.29 -12.32
N GLN A 86 2.84 15.26 -13.50
CA GLN A 86 2.30 15.82 -14.73
C GLN A 86 0.95 15.26 -15.18
N TYR A 87 0.52 14.13 -14.59
CA TYR A 87 -0.76 13.47 -14.87
C TYR A 87 -1.81 13.72 -13.78
N ASN A 88 -1.59 14.72 -12.91
CA ASN A 88 -2.44 15.05 -11.75
C ASN A 88 -2.60 13.95 -10.71
N LYS A 89 -1.75 12.91 -10.72
CA LYS A 89 -1.69 11.94 -9.62
C LYS A 89 -0.89 12.56 -8.48
N THR A 90 -1.53 12.63 -7.32
CA THR A 90 -0.91 13.09 -6.09
C THR A 90 -0.37 11.90 -5.30
N PHE A 91 0.88 12.03 -4.86
CA PHE A 91 1.59 11.08 -4.02
C PHE A 91 1.94 11.74 -2.70
N LYS A 92 1.82 11.00 -1.61
CA LYS A 92 2.33 11.41 -0.30
C LYS A 92 3.49 10.50 0.08
N TYR A 93 4.62 11.08 0.46
CA TYR A 93 5.82 10.34 0.85
C TYR A 93 6.16 10.56 2.31
N LEU A 94 6.69 9.53 2.96
CA LEU A 94 7.53 9.63 4.15
C LEU A 94 8.96 9.92 3.68
N LYS A 95 9.43 11.15 3.91
CA LYS A 95 10.71 11.69 3.40
C LYS A 95 11.85 11.65 4.42
N THR A 96 11.81 10.70 5.36
CA THR A 96 12.85 10.52 6.37
C THR A 96 14.11 9.84 5.80
N PRO A 97 15.27 9.95 6.47
CA PRO A 97 16.54 9.55 5.88
C PRO A 97 16.62 8.10 5.39
N PHE A 98 16.19 7.11 6.17
CA PHE A 98 16.23 5.72 5.73
C PHE A 98 15.19 5.39 4.66
N SER A 99 14.05 6.06 4.68
CA SER A 99 13.01 5.98 3.65
C SER A 99 13.52 6.53 2.31
N GLN A 100 14.25 7.65 2.33
CA GLN A 100 14.94 8.21 1.16
C GLN A 100 16.08 7.32 0.66
N ILE A 101 16.89 6.75 1.56
CA ILE A 101 17.95 5.81 1.20
C ILE A 101 17.36 4.55 0.55
N PHE A 102 16.31 3.99 1.13
CA PHE A 102 15.60 2.85 0.55
C PHE A 102 15.11 3.19 -0.85
N PHE A 103 14.40 4.32 -1.01
CA PHE A 103 13.88 4.74 -2.31
C PHE A 103 14.99 4.91 -3.36
N ALA A 104 16.07 5.61 -3.01
CA ALA A 104 17.19 5.86 -3.92
C ALA A 104 17.91 4.58 -4.34
N ASN A 105 18.10 3.64 -3.40
CA ASN A 105 18.75 2.35 -3.69
C ASN A 105 17.84 1.43 -4.50
N HIS A 106 16.57 1.37 -4.12
CA HIS A 106 15.61 0.45 -4.71
C HIS A 106 15.17 0.88 -6.11
N TYR A 107 14.91 2.17 -6.33
CA TYR A 107 14.47 2.69 -7.63
C TYR A 107 15.60 3.35 -8.44
N ARG A 108 16.86 3.22 -7.99
CA ARG A 108 18.08 3.66 -8.70
C ARG A 108 17.94 5.03 -9.40
N SER A 109 17.61 6.04 -8.60
CA SER A 109 17.53 7.45 -9.02
C SER A 109 16.42 7.82 -10.00
N GLU A 110 15.29 7.10 -9.99
CA GLU A 110 13.98 7.67 -10.36
C GLU A 110 13.78 8.97 -9.58
N ARG A 111 14.24 10.11 -10.11
CA ARG A 111 14.05 11.39 -9.46
C ARG A 111 12.58 11.73 -9.61
N ALA A 112 11.85 11.67 -8.51
CA ALA A 112 10.54 12.29 -8.39
C ALA A 112 10.67 13.75 -8.87
N ASN A 113 10.12 14.00 -10.07
CA ASN A 113 10.17 15.22 -10.85
C ASN A 113 11.54 15.67 -11.42
N HIS A 114 11.45 16.15 -12.67
CA HIS A 114 12.45 16.93 -13.39
C HIS A 114 12.89 18.23 -12.68
N ASP A 115 12.27 18.58 -11.53
CA ASP A 115 12.45 19.83 -10.78
C ASP A 115 13.16 19.68 -9.41
N HIS A 116 13.76 18.52 -9.12
CA HIS A 116 14.62 18.31 -7.92
C HIS A 116 13.97 18.67 -6.57
N SER A 117 12.70 18.37 -6.36
CA SER A 117 12.12 18.51 -5.02
C SER A 117 12.66 17.39 -4.11
N ASP A 118 13.06 17.73 -2.88
CA ASP A 118 13.46 16.76 -1.82
C ASP A 118 12.28 15.89 -1.33
N CYS A 119 11.18 15.81 -2.11
CA CYS A 119 9.97 15.08 -1.76
C CYS A 119 9.95 13.69 -2.41
N TYR A 120 10.75 12.79 -1.85
CA TYR A 120 10.80 11.38 -2.19
C TYR A 120 11.04 10.54 -0.93
N GLY A 121 10.75 9.24 -1.02
CA GLY A 121 10.87 8.31 0.09
C GLY A 121 9.85 7.18 -0.03
N ILE A 122 9.33 6.69 1.09
CA ILE A 122 8.30 5.63 1.06
C ILE A 122 6.95 6.27 0.77
N GLU A 123 6.32 5.93 -0.36
CA GLU A 123 4.97 6.38 -0.67
C GLU A 123 3.98 5.81 0.34
N LEU A 124 3.03 6.64 0.77
CA LEU A 124 1.99 6.31 1.75
C LEU A 124 0.65 6.14 1.04
N ASP A 125 -0.05 5.06 1.37
CA ASP A 125 -1.30 4.67 0.72
C ASP A 125 -2.46 5.59 1.17
N ASP A 126 -3.23 6.12 0.22
CA ASP A 126 -4.42 6.91 0.50
C ASP A 126 -5.66 6.01 0.48
N PHE A 127 -6.16 5.69 1.67
CA PHE A 127 -7.36 4.86 1.83
C PHE A 127 -8.66 5.66 1.83
N SER A 128 -8.61 6.99 1.64
CA SER A 128 -9.79 7.85 1.82
C SER A 128 -10.95 7.53 0.86
N GLU A 129 -10.63 6.89 -0.27
CA GLU A 129 -11.56 6.53 -1.34
C GLU A 129 -12.03 5.06 -1.31
N ARG A 130 -11.58 4.24 -0.36
CA ARG A 130 -11.99 2.83 -0.25
C ARG A 130 -13.16 2.64 0.71
N ASP A 131 -14.14 1.85 0.30
CA ASP A 131 -15.33 1.51 1.11
C ASP A 131 -15.12 0.44 2.18
N ASP A 132 -14.03 -0.31 2.10
CA ASP A 132 -13.76 -1.39 3.05
C ASP A 132 -13.29 -0.89 4.42
N PHE A 133 -13.18 0.44 4.60
CA PHE A 133 -12.64 1.04 5.81
C PHE A 133 -13.71 1.55 6.77
N LEU A 134 -13.68 0.96 7.97
CA LEU A 134 -14.34 1.45 9.17
C LEU A 134 -13.65 2.71 9.76
N ASP A 135 -12.51 3.16 9.24
CA ASP A 135 -11.77 4.28 9.83
C ASP A 135 -10.88 5.05 8.83
N ALA A 136 -11.37 6.20 8.35
CA ALA A 136 -10.61 7.11 7.49
C ALA A 136 -9.35 7.68 8.16
N THR A 137 -9.18 7.54 9.48
CA THR A 137 -7.96 7.98 10.18
C THR A 137 -6.73 7.15 9.82
N GLN A 138 -6.92 6.01 9.14
CA GLN A 138 -5.82 5.14 8.72
C GLN A 138 -5.18 5.55 7.39
N SER A 139 -5.73 6.54 6.67
CA SER A 139 -5.12 7.06 5.44
C SER A 139 -3.69 7.50 5.72
N PHE A 140 -2.78 7.09 4.84
CA PHE A 140 -1.34 7.36 4.95
C PHE A 140 -0.62 6.71 6.13
N SER A 141 -1.23 5.75 6.84
CA SER A 141 -0.54 4.99 7.90
C SER A 141 0.13 3.70 7.40
N SER A 142 0.28 3.53 6.10
CA SER A 142 0.85 2.31 5.50
C SER A 142 1.56 2.65 4.19
N PRO A 143 2.63 1.92 3.84
CA PRO A 143 3.22 1.99 2.51
C PRO A 143 2.19 1.74 1.41
N ALA A 144 2.28 2.50 0.31
CA ALA A 144 1.44 2.37 -0.86
C ALA A 144 1.47 0.95 -1.42
N SER A 145 0.30 0.32 -1.42
CA SER A 145 0.17 -1.09 -1.76
C SER A 145 0.63 -1.43 -3.17
N ARG A 146 0.47 -0.52 -4.15
CA ARG A 146 0.90 -0.75 -5.54
C ARG A 146 2.40 -0.95 -5.68
N VAL A 147 3.22 -0.26 -4.89
CA VAL A 147 4.69 -0.29 -5.01
C VAL A 147 5.34 -1.17 -3.94
N TYR A 148 4.61 -1.49 -2.88
CA TYR A 148 5.17 -2.24 -1.73
C TYR A 148 4.35 -3.47 -1.34
N TYR A 149 3.51 -4.01 -2.23
CA TYR A 149 2.51 -5.05 -1.94
C TYR A 149 2.99 -6.28 -1.13
N SER A 150 4.26 -6.67 -1.25
CA SER A 150 4.86 -7.84 -0.59
C SER A 150 5.52 -7.49 0.74
N ASP A 151 5.52 -6.22 1.11
CA ASP A 151 5.85 -5.79 2.46
C ASP A 151 4.67 -6.05 3.41
N ILE A 152 5.00 -6.41 4.64
CA ILE A 152 4.05 -6.75 5.70
C ILE A 152 3.16 -5.57 6.10
N ASN A 153 3.66 -4.34 6.03
CA ASN A 153 2.92 -3.14 6.39
C ASN A 153 2.16 -2.52 5.22
N ALA A 154 2.39 -2.94 3.97
CA ALA A 154 1.53 -2.54 2.87
C ALA A 154 0.10 -3.04 3.15
N TYR A 155 -0.88 -2.14 3.08
CA TYR A 155 -2.22 -2.46 3.54
C TYR A 155 -2.92 -3.50 2.67
N ALA A 156 -2.66 -3.52 1.35
CA ALA A 156 -3.40 -4.35 0.40
C ALA A 156 -3.58 -5.76 0.94
N ASN A 157 -4.81 -6.00 1.39
CA ASN A 157 -5.36 -7.30 1.55
C ASN A 157 -5.99 -7.52 0.18
N PHE A 158 -5.36 -8.29 -0.70
CA PHE A 158 -6.07 -8.72 -1.91
C PHE A 158 -7.26 -9.56 -1.43
N TYR A 159 -8.43 -8.93 -1.36
CA TYR A 159 -9.62 -9.50 -0.75
C TYR A 159 -10.16 -10.66 -1.59
N ILE A 160 -10.55 -11.68 -0.84
CA ILE A 160 -11.74 -12.53 -1.00
C ILE A 160 -11.89 -13.20 -2.36
N ILE A 161 -11.42 -14.45 -2.40
CA ILE A 161 -11.84 -15.47 -3.35
C ILE A 161 -13.20 -16.01 -2.85
N ALA A 162 -14.31 -15.44 -3.34
CA ALA A 162 -15.66 -16.02 -3.47
C ALA A 162 -16.41 -16.52 -2.22
N SER A 163 -15.85 -16.31 -1.03
CA SER A 163 -16.49 -16.39 0.28
C SER A 163 -15.46 -15.87 1.26
N ASP A 164 -15.86 -15.41 2.44
CA ASP A 164 -14.98 -14.83 3.47
C ASP A 164 -13.84 -15.78 3.96
N ARG A 165 -13.79 -16.99 3.38
CA ARG A 165 -13.11 -18.21 3.79
C ARG A 165 -11.91 -18.62 2.92
N ILE A 166 -11.70 -18.03 1.73
CA ILE A 166 -10.47 -18.28 0.96
C ILE A 166 -9.61 -17.01 0.92
N ARG A 167 -8.73 -16.92 1.92
CA ARG A 167 -7.72 -15.87 2.02
C ARG A 167 -6.44 -16.40 1.39
N ALA A 168 -6.10 -15.87 0.22
CA ALA A 168 -4.84 -16.22 -0.43
C ALA A 168 -3.67 -15.76 0.45
N SER A 169 -2.67 -16.62 0.65
CA SER A 169 -1.45 -16.27 1.36
C SER A 169 -0.73 -15.20 0.57
N LEU A 170 -0.90 -13.96 0.99
CA LEU A 170 0.03 -12.91 0.63
C LEU A 170 1.37 -13.38 1.20
N ASN A 171 2.36 -13.66 0.36
CA ASN A 171 3.71 -13.97 0.85
C ASN A 171 4.37 -12.67 1.36
N LYS A 172 3.70 -11.96 2.27
CA LYS A 172 4.17 -10.73 2.86
C LYS A 172 5.35 -11.01 3.77
N ARG A 173 6.32 -10.13 3.71
CA ARG A 173 7.58 -10.23 4.44
C ARG A 173 7.85 -8.91 5.13
N ILE A 174 8.60 -8.96 6.21
CA ILE A 174 9.22 -7.75 6.74
C ILE A 174 10.32 -7.38 5.75
N THR A 175 10.12 -6.32 4.97
CA THR A 175 11.14 -5.88 4.00
C THR A 175 11.95 -4.68 4.48
N ASP A 176 12.91 -4.29 3.65
CA ASP A 176 13.57 -2.98 3.67
C ASP A 176 12.60 -1.79 3.85
N VAL A 177 11.38 -1.84 3.32
CA VAL A 177 10.33 -0.82 3.54
C VAL A 177 9.96 -0.72 5.02
N THR A 178 9.44 -1.81 5.61
CA THR A 178 9.10 -1.84 7.04
C THR A 178 10.28 -1.47 7.91
N THR A 179 11.46 -2.02 7.60
CA THR A 179 12.65 -1.75 8.43
C THR A 179 13.17 -0.32 8.29
N ALA A 180 13.04 0.32 7.12
CA ALA A 180 13.35 1.73 6.96
C ALA A 180 12.44 2.60 7.82
N MET A 181 11.12 2.39 7.78
CA MET A 181 10.17 3.14 8.61
C MET A 181 10.44 2.95 10.11
N LEU A 182 10.70 1.72 10.57
CA LEU A 182 11.02 1.45 11.98
C LEU A 182 12.38 2.02 12.41
N ARG A 183 13.32 2.20 11.50
CA ARG A 183 14.62 2.84 11.80
C ARG A 183 14.47 4.35 11.86
N ASP A 184 13.72 4.91 10.92
CA ASP A 184 13.40 6.33 10.90
C ASP A 184 12.60 6.74 12.13
N SER A 185 11.78 5.85 12.70
CA SER A 185 11.05 6.22 13.92
C SER A 185 11.96 6.64 15.08
N GLY A 186 13.21 6.18 15.14
CA GLY A 186 14.11 6.46 16.26
C GLY A 186 13.74 5.72 17.55
N PHE A 187 12.66 4.92 17.52
CA PHE A 187 12.15 4.19 18.67
C PHE A 187 12.91 2.87 18.89
N TYR A 188 13.49 2.30 17.82
CA TYR A 188 14.09 0.97 17.85
C TYR A 188 15.46 0.91 17.17
N LYS A 189 16.30 -0.01 17.64
CA LYS A 189 17.48 -0.47 16.90
C LYS A 189 17.08 -1.68 16.07
N ILE A 190 16.97 -1.50 14.76
CA ILE A 190 16.54 -2.56 13.85
C ILE A 190 17.73 -3.33 13.30
N ASN A 191 17.68 -4.66 13.40
CA ASN A 191 18.62 -5.53 12.71
C ASN A 191 18.13 -5.82 11.29
N ILE A 192 18.63 -5.04 10.32
CA ILE A 192 18.27 -5.16 8.91
C ILE A 192 18.71 -6.48 8.26
N SER A 193 19.67 -7.21 8.86
CA SER A 193 20.15 -8.49 8.31
C SER A 193 19.10 -9.61 8.37
N LYS A 194 17.99 -9.37 9.09
CA LYS A 194 16.85 -10.29 9.20
C LYS A 194 15.67 -9.90 8.31
N ALA A 195 15.76 -8.75 7.62
CA ALA A 195 14.76 -8.32 6.66
C ALA A 195 14.92 -9.11 5.35
N TYR A 196 13.83 -9.22 4.60
CA TYR A 196 13.87 -9.66 3.22
C TYR A 196 13.99 -8.45 2.29
N PRO A 197 14.66 -8.55 1.13
CA PRO A 197 14.58 -7.50 0.15
C PRO A 197 13.15 -7.39 -0.39
N LEU A 198 12.68 -6.17 -0.65
CA LEU A 198 11.53 -6.01 -1.53
C LEU A 198 11.97 -6.39 -2.94
N ILE A 199 11.29 -7.37 -3.53
CA ILE A 199 11.59 -7.86 -4.88
C ILE A 199 10.87 -7.01 -5.93
N TRP A 200 9.72 -6.44 -5.57
CA TRP A 200 8.87 -5.68 -6.47
C TRP A 200 9.50 -4.39 -6.95
N GLY A 201 9.51 -4.14 -8.26
CA GLY A 201 10.12 -2.93 -8.81
C GLY A 201 11.62 -2.82 -8.55
N ASN A 202 12.27 -3.89 -8.08
CA ASN A 202 13.69 -3.87 -7.79
C ASN A 202 14.49 -4.18 -9.07
N PRO A 203 15.28 -3.23 -9.60
CA PRO A 203 16.04 -3.40 -10.83
C PRO A 203 17.11 -4.50 -10.73
N GLU A 204 17.53 -4.88 -9.52
CA GLU A 204 18.46 -6.00 -9.30
C GLU A 204 17.86 -7.37 -9.64
N THR A 205 16.54 -7.44 -9.73
CA THR A 205 15.83 -8.68 -10.04
C THR A 205 15.66 -8.91 -11.54
N GLY A 206 16.19 -8.01 -12.38
CA GLY A 206 16.42 -8.21 -13.81
C GLY A 206 15.64 -7.31 -14.74
N VAL A 207 14.55 -6.67 -14.27
CA VAL A 207 13.81 -5.68 -15.06
C VAL A 207 13.71 -4.39 -14.25
N ALA A 208 14.33 -3.33 -14.78
CA ALA A 208 14.15 -1.97 -14.31
C ALA A 208 13.04 -1.32 -15.14
N PHE A 209 12.17 -0.55 -14.50
CA PHE A 209 11.21 0.30 -15.19
C PHE A 209 11.53 1.74 -14.84
N ASP A 210 11.70 2.58 -15.85
CA ASP A 210 11.83 4.01 -15.61
C ASP A 210 10.52 4.53 -14.99
N ASP A 211 10.67 5.33 -13.94
CA ASP A 211 9.56 5.87 -13.16
C ASP A 211 8.60 4.79 -12.64
N PHE A 212 9.07 3.59 -12.25
CA PHE A 212 8.20 2.55 -11.69
C PHE A 212 7.33 3.07 -10.53
N SER A 213 7.96 3.85 -9.66
CA SER A 213 7.34 4.37 -8.45
C SER A 213 6.45 5.59 -8.71
N THR A 214 6.59 6.33 -9.80
CA THR A 214 5.87 7.62 -10.00
C THR A 214 5.15 7.76 -11.34
N GLY A 215 5.60 7.00 -12.33
CA GLY A 215 5.12 6.97 -13.69
C GLY A 215 3.81 6.21 -13.84
N SER A 216 3.22 6.36 -15.02
CA SER A 216 2.00 5.65 -15.37
C SER A 216 2.25 4.14 -15.34
N PRO A 217 1.39 3.33 -14.71
CA PRO A 217 1.49 1.87 -14.78
C PRO A 217 1.44 1.28 -16.20
N ARG A 218 1.08 2.07 -17.23
CA ARG A 218 1.18 1.66 -18.63
C ARG A 218 2.58 1.70 -19.23
N SER A 219 3.53 2.42 -18.61
CA SER A 219 4.91 2.48 -19.14
C SER A 219 5.68 1.17 -18.94
N TRP A 220 5.14 0.26 -18.12
CA TRP A 220 5.69 -1.05 -17.81
C TRP A 220 4.61 -2.13 -18.02
N PRO A 221 4.95 -3.44 -18.16
CA PRO A 221 4.08 -4.45 -18.77
C PRO A 221 2.71 -4.52 -18.09
N PRO A 222 1.65 -3.96 -18.73
CA PRO A 222 0.39 -3.61 -18.08
C PRO A 222 -0.50 -4.82 -17.82
N ASP A 223 -0.26 -5.95 -18.48
CA ASP A 223 -1.10 -7.16 -18.43
C ASP A 223 -1.33 -7.70 -17.00
N LEU A 224 -0.46 -7.32 -16.08
CA LEU A 224 -0.49 -7.74 -14.69
C LEU A 224 -0.81 -6.61 -13.72
N TYR A 225 -0.89 -5.36 -14.19
CA TYR A 225 -1.37 -4.22 -13.40
C TYR A 225 -2.87 -3.95 -13.61
N TYR A 226 -3.46 -4.53 -14.64
CA TYR A 226 -4.90 -4.44 -14.85
C TYR A 226 -5.49 -5.84 -14.82
N ILE A 227 -6.55 -6.01 -14.03
CA ILE A 227 -7.33 -7.24 -14.06
C ILE A 227 -8.34 -7.10 -15.20
N THR A 228 -8.22 -7.97 -16.21
CA THR A 228 -9.15 -8.00 -17.35
C THR A 228 -10.30 -8.98 -17.10
N SER A 229 -11.54 -8.53 -17.33
CA SER A 229 -12.76 -9.35 -17.24
C SER A 229 -12.88 -10.34 -18.39
N ASN A 230 -12.11 -10.15 -19.46
CA ASN A 230 -12.05 -11.04 -20.62
C ASN A 230 -11.13 -12.25 -20.39
N SER A 231 -10.54 -12.38 -19.21
CA SER A 231 -9.87 -13.62 -18.82
C SER A 231 -10.91 -14.75 -18.73
N GLN A 232 -10.94 -15.63 -19.73
CA GLN A 232 -11.71 -16.88 -19.68
C GLN A 232 -11.27 -17.77 -18.50
N SER A 233 -10.10 -17.49 -17.93
CA SER A 233 -9.65 -18.09 -16.68
C SER A 233 -10.38 -17.42 -15.52
N PRO A 234 -11.09 -18.17 -14.66
CA PRO A 234 -11.59 -17.63 -13.40
C PRO A 234 -10.45 -17.18 -12.49
N LEU A 235 -9.20 -17.51 -12.80
CA LEU A 235 -8.01 -17.23 -12.02
C LEU A 235 -7.08 -16.27 -12.76
N VAL A 236 -6.95 -15.04 -12.26
CA VAL A 236 -6.01 -14.02 -12.74
C VAL A 236 -4.76 -14.08 -11.85
N PRO A 237 -3.55 -14.30 -12.39
CA PRO A 237 -2.36 -14.28 -11.56
C PRO A 237 -2.21 -12.89 -10.92
N SER A 238 -1.78 -12.85 -9.65
CA SER A 238 -1.24 -11.59 -9.11
C SER A 238 -0.02 -11.18 -9.92
N PHE A 239 0.32 -9.91 -9.84
CA PHE A 239 1.42 -9.35 -10.61
C PHE A 239 2.80 -9.94 -10.29
N ASP A 240 2.94 -10.59 -9.13
CA ASP A 240 4.15 -11.30 -8.74
C ASP A 240 4.10 -12.80 -9.02
N PHE A 241 3.00 -13.25 -9.64
CA PHE A 241 2.70 -14.63 -9.99
C PHE A 241 2.67 -15.60 -8.80
N LYS A 242 2.69 -15.10 -7.56
CA LYS A 242 2.63 -15.93 -6.34
C LYS A 242 1.22 -16.15 -5.83
N MET A 243 0.24 -15.45 -6.40
CA MET A 243 -1.17 -15.56 -6.04
C MET A 243 -2.05 -15.64 -7.27
N ARG A 244 -3.31 -16.03 -7.05
CA ARG A 244 -4.36 -16.06 -8.07
C ARG A 244 -5.59 -15.37 -7.50
N LEU A 245 -6.14 -14.42 -8.24
CA LEU A 245 -7.37 -13.70 -7.96
C LEU A 245 -8.52 -14.37 -8.70
N LEU A 246 -9.71 -14.41 -8.09
CA LEU A 246 -10.90 -14.86 -8.81
C LEU A 246 -11.55 -13.71 -9.58
N SER A 247 -11.74 -13.87 -10.89
CA SER A 247 -12.34 -12.83 -11.74
C SER A 247 -13.81 -12.53 -11.42
N ILE A 248 -14.51 -13.45 -10.74
CA ILE A 248 -15.93 -13.30 -10.35
C ILE A 248 -16.18 -12.34 -9.19
N ASN A 249 -15.14 -11.92 -8.45
CA ASN A 249 -15.27 -10.97 -7.32
C ASN A 249 -14.83 -9.55 -7.70
N LEU A 250 -14.58 -9.31 -8.98
CA LEU A 250 -14.36 -7.96 -9.46
C LEU A 250 -15.70 -7.23 -9.43
N PRO A 251 -15.80 -6.03 -8.82
CA PRO A 251 -17.03 -5.25 -8.90
C PRO A 251 -17.48 -5.15 -10.36
N SER A 252 -18.76 -5.45 -10.59
CA SER A 252 -19.36 -5.47 -11.93
C SER A 252 -19.48 -4.08 -12.56
N SER A 253 -19.28 -3.02 -11.77
CA SER A 253 -19.31 -1.64 -12.20
C SER A 253 -17.90 -1.05 -12.26
N ILE A 254 -17.58 -0.49 -13.42
CA ILE A 254 -16.39 0.34 -13.61
C ILE A 254 -16.44 1.54 -12.66
N PRO A 255 -15.31 1.98 -12.10
CA PRO A 255 -15.16 3.35 -11.65
C PRO A 255 -15.49 4.31 -12.81
N THR A 256 -16.69 4.88 -12.81
CA THR A 256 -17.04 5.96 -13.74
C THR A 256 -16.64 7.29 -13.14
N CYS A 257 -16.39 8.29 -13.98
CA CYS A 257 -16.23 9.66 -13.55
C CYS A 257 -17.49 10.44 -13.91
N PRO A 258 -18.57 10.35 -13.10
CA PRO A 258 -19.75 11.14 -13.35
C PRO A 258 -19.39 12.63 -13.32
N ARG A 259 -20.06 13.42 -14.16
CA ARG A 259 -19.93 14.88 -14.13
C ARG A 259 -20.29 15.33 -12.71
N ASN A 260 -19.29 15.81 -11.97
CA ASN A 260 -19.33 16.37 -10.59
C ASN A 260 -18.65 15.52 -9.50
N GLU A 261 -18.10 14.34 -9.77
CA GLU A 261 -17.29 13.65 -8.77
C GLU A 261 -15.81 14.06 -8.83
N SER A 262 -15.31 14.52 -7.69
CA SER A 262 -13.95 15.02 -7.48
C SER A 262 -13.03 13.94 -6.90
N THR A 263 -13.15 12.70 -7.36
CA THR A 263 -12.27 11.62 -6.88
C THR A 263 -10.87 11.80 -7.48
N SER A 264 -9.86 11.43 -6.71
CA SER A 264 -8.45 11.45 -7.11
C SER A 264 -8.23 10.70 -8.43
N PHE A 265 -9.03 9.65 -8.65
CA PHE A 265 -9.08 8.89 -9.90
C PHE A 265 -9.42 9.76 -11.10
N CYS A 266 -10.50 10.53 -11.01
CA CYS A 266 -11.02 11.32 -12.12
C CYS A 266 -10.07 12.44 -12.51
N TYR A 267 -9.34 13.01 -11.54
CA TYR A 267 -8.29 13.98 -11.84
C TYR A 267 -7.05 13.35 -12.45
N ALA A 268 -6.70 12.13 -12.04
CA ALA A 268 -5.50 11.42 -12.47
C ALA A 268 -5.73 10.38 -13.57
N GLN A 269 -6.82 10.47 -14.35
CA GLN A 269 -7.16 9.48 -15.39
C GLN A 269 -6.00 9.20 -16.35
N GLN A 270 -5.30 10.26 -16.77
CA GLN A 270 -4.16 10.13 -17.68
C GLN A 270 -3.00 9.34 -17.06
N TRP A 271 -2.85 9.35 -15.74
CA TRP A 271 -1.85 8.54 -15.06
C TRP A 271 -2.20 7.06 -15.18
N TYR A 272 -3.46 6.69 -14.92
CA TYR A 272 -3.91 5.30 -15.05
C TYR A 272 -4.04 4.83 -16.50
N GLN A 273 -4.21 5.74 -17.46
CA GLN A 273 -4.37 5.41 -18.88
C GLN A 273 -3.08 5.62 -19.69
N GLY A 274 -2.05 6.26 -19.15
CA GLY A 274 -0.86 6.63 -19.91
C GLY A 274 -1.12 7.62 -21.05
N PRO A 275 -0.08 8.00 -21.82
CA PRO A 275 -0.16 9.03 -22.87
C PRO A 275 -0.90 8.58 -24.14
N LEU A 276 -1.07 7.27 -24.34
CA LEU A 276 -1.82 6.71 -25.47
C LEU A 276 -3.29 6.55 -25.06
N LYS A 277 -4.10 7.55 -25.42
CA LYS A 277 -5.56 7.61 -25.17
C LYS A 277 -6.34 6.51 -25.91
N ASP A 278 -5.74 5.89 -26.92
CA ASP A 278 -6.40 4.94 -27.80
C ASP A 278 -6.02 3.51 -27.41
N GLY A 279 -6.93 2.78 -26.75
CA GLY A 279 -6.83 1.31 -26.69
C GLY A 279 -7.07 0.66 -25.33
N MET A 280 -7.12 1.44 -24.26
CA MET A 280 -7.74 0.99 -23.02
C MET A 280 -8.48 2.20 -22.45
N ASN A 281 -9.79 2.26 -22.68
CA ASN A 281 -10.62 2.75 -21.59
C ASN A 281 -10.24 1.89 -20.38
N ILE A 282 -10.26 2.46 -19.18
CA ILE A 282 -10.72 1.67 -18.04
C ILE A 282 -12.20 1.41 -18.38
N ASP A 283 -12.40 0.53 -19.37
CA ASP A 283 -13.69 0.21 -19.94
C ASP A 283 -14.33 -0.81 -19.00
N LEU A 284 -15.53 -1.26 -19.36
CA LEU A 284 -16.42 -2.23 -18.69
C LEU A 284 -15.77 -3.47 -18.06
N TYR A 285 -14.46 -3.64 -18.22
CA TYR A 285 -13.72 -4.87 -18.18
C TYR A 285 -12.36 -4.78 -17.47
N ASN A 286 -11.79 -3.60 -17.17
CA ASN A 286 -10.44 -3.52 -16.57
C ASN A 286 -10.41 -2.76 -15.23
N LEU A 287 -9.87 -3.38 -14.16
CA LEU A 287 -9.65 -2.73 -12.85
C LEU A 287 -8.15 -2.56 -12.55
N ALA A 288 -7.74 -1.38 -12.09
CA ALA A 288 -6.35 -1.07 -11.72
C ALA A 288 -6.07 -1.43 -10.24
N PHE A 289 -4.85 -1.87 -9.92
CA PHE A 289 -4.50 -2.32 -8.55
C PHE A 289 -4.69 -1.27 -7.45
N ASP A 290 -4.48 0.01 -7.76
CA ASP A 290 -4.79 1.13 -6.83
C ASP A 290 -6.28 1.22 -6.46
N TYR A 291 -7.16 0.66 -7.29
CA TYR A 291 -8.63 0.71 -7.17
C TYR A 291 -9.28 -0.66 -7.01
N ILE A 292 -8.55 -1.70 -6.60
CA ILE A 292 -9.17 -3.00 -6.26
C ILE A 292 -10.05 -2.89 -4.98
N GLY A 293 -10.19 -1.71 -4.37
CA GLY A 293 -11.23 -1.42 -3.39
C GLY A 293 -12.52 -0.92 -4.05
N CYS A 294 -13.69 -1.37 -3.58
CA CYS A 294 -14.97 -0.80 -3.97
C CYS A 294 -14.95 0.72 -3.64
N PRO A 295 -15.22 1.62 -4.59
CA PRO A 295 -15.38 3.04 -4.29
C PRO A 295 -16.71 3.29 -3.60
N LYS A 296 -16.77 4.37 -2.78
CA LYS A 296 -17.90 4.92 -1.98
C LYS A 296 -19.32 4.90 -2.55
N VAL A 297 -19.47 4.56 -3.81
CA VAL A 297 -20.74 4.50 -4.51
C VAL A 297 -20.73 3.31 -5.49
N CYS A 298 -20.91 2.10 -4.96
CA CYS A 298 -21.38 0.96 -5.74
C CYS A 298 -22.68 0.40 -5.13
N LEU A 299 -23.62 1.28 -4.78
CA LEU A 299 -25.01 0.87 -4.67
C LEU A 299 -25.61 0.96 -6.07
N ALA A 300 -25.82 -0.20 -6.69
CA ALA A 300 -26.71 -0.31 -7.82
C ALA A 300 -28.05 0.30 -7.41
N GLN A 301 -28.42 1.42 -8.02
CA GLN A 301 -29.82 1.83 -8.02
C GLN A 301 -30.59 0.73 -8.75
N THR A 302 -31.33 -0.07 -7.99
CA THR A 302 -32.36 -0.99 -8.49
C THR A 302 -33.49 -0.23 -9.14
#